data_AF-A0A2D6G9R1-F1
#
_entry.id   AF-A0A2D6G9R1-F1
#
_cell.length_a   1.000
_cell.length_b   1.000
_cell.length_c   1.000
_cell.angle_alpha   90.00
_cell.angle_beta   90.00
_cell.angle_gamma   90.00
#
_symmetry.space_group_name_H-M   'P 1'
#
loop_
_entity.id
_entity.type
_entity.pdbx_description
1 polymer ?
#
loop_
_entity_poly.entity_id
_entity_poly.type
_entity_poly.pdbx_seq_one_letter_code
_entity_poly.pdbx_strand_id
1 'polypeptide(L)'
;MNFRRIPWRPARVGLLKLCVIAAAVVLVLAVGVVFAQGVSPSETLLLRSVMPDADAFTERQGGPPVFRGYRTDVGSGERELIGYAFLTSDIPPEHDGYSAPIEVLVGMDLDGTLTGVRVGRYRESIIRIWGDFLRRPGVQEQFTGKRFTDSFRVGEDVAGITRATITMRAMSRGIRDSAWQVAQEYLDQPDGSGGTGIPAIGDSALDRSSSVGGDLLSLEEGAPPFEDDQSLLSRTISETPPMRVVALGMLFAFAMYAFWRKDRFMRWTTLVATVAYLGFIDGGFLSISHVANSIAAGPSLFARDLPLLMLGAFTVATTVIWGRIFCGLLYPFGAFQILIAKAVPRQYQRRVPQAIHDRAIYVKYAVLAAVLVPVLLQSDVSVFQYVEPFGTMFFAGASSTLMAILLLTLLASAVVPQFYCRYVCPLGAAFGLATFVTLSRIKRVDQCSICIVCELRCPTSAIRGSEIDFKECIRCDVCDVNLIERSGSCRHSIEEIRGRLKNWQSAPN
;
A
#
# COMPACT_ATOMS: atom_id res chain seq x y z
N MET A 1 23.69 41.92 29.24
CA MET A 1 22.84 41.69 28.06
C MET A 1 21.61 40.91 28.49
N ASN A 2 20.43 41.49 28.25
CA ASN A 2 19.15 41.12 28.83
C ASN A 2 18.71 39.68 28.48
N PHE A 3 18.44 38.89 29.51
CA PHE A 3 17.70 37.63 29.43
C PHE A 3 16.31 37.88 28.85
N ARG A 4 16.14 37.67 27.54
CA ARG A 4 14.81 37.41 26.99
C ARG A 4 14.40 36.02 27.51
N ARG A 5 13.71 36.02 28.65
CA ARG A 5 12.80 34.93 29.05
C ARG A 5 12.06 34.52 27.79
N ILE A 6 12.30 33.30 27.28
CA ILE A 6 11.39 32.69 26.31
C ILE A 6 10.05 32.67 27.03
N PRO A 7 9.07 33.52 26.66
CA PRO A 7 7.79 33.45 27.28
C PRO A 7 7.16 32.21 26.68
N TRP A 8 7.28 31.08 27.38
CA TRP A 8 6.42 29.93 27.16
C TRP A 8 5.04 30.34 27.67
N ARG A 9 4.39 31.23 26.91
CA ARG A 9 2.95 31.38 26.97
C ARG A 9 2.41 30.04 26.50
N PRO A 10 1.55 29.34 27.26
CA PRO A 10 0.66 28.37 26.64
C PRO A 10 -0.11 29.20 25.63
N ALA A 11 0.32 29.15 24.38
CA ALA A 11 -0.27 29.99 23.38
C ALA A 11 -1.76 29.63 23.41
N ARG A 12 -2.61 30.65 23.58
CA ARG A 12 -4.05 30.57 23.36
C ARG A 12 -4.22 30.15 21.91
N VAL A 13 -4.06 28.86 21.63
CA VAL A 13 -4.15 28.27 20.30
C VAL A 13 -5.22 27.19 20.30
N GLY A 14 -6.31 27.44 21.01
CA GLY A 14 -7.51 26.63 20.91
C GLY A 14 -8.08 26.76 19.51
N LEU A 15 -8.46 27.99 19.12
CA LEU A 15 -9.29 28.19 17.94
C LEU A 15 -8.57 27.94 16.61
N LEU A 16 -7.39 28.55 16.36
CA LEU A 16 -6.72 28.41 15.05
C LEU A 16 -6.22 26.97 14.78
N LYS A 17 -5.79 26.23 15.82
CA LYS A 17 -5.39 24.81 15.67
C LYS A 17 -6.58 23.88 15.58
N LEU A 18 -7.67 24.14 16.31
CA LEU A 18 -8.94 23.44 16.11
C LEU A 18 -9.52 23.73 14.73
N CYS A 19 -9.39 24.95 14.20
CA CYS A 19 -9.83 25.30 12.85
C CYS A 19 -8.97 24.66 11.77
N VAL A 20 -7.66 24.48 11.97
CA VAL A 20 -6.81 23.74 11.00
C VAL A 20 -7.06 22.24 11.06
N ILE A 21 -7.24 21.66 12.25
CA ILE A 21 -7.60 20.25 12.42
C ILE A 21 -9.02 19.99 11.91
N ALA A 22 -9.98 20.86 12.25
CA ALA A 22 -11.36 20.78 11.76
C ALA A 22 -11.43 21.10 10.27
N ALA A 23 -10.64 22.00 9.69
CA ALA A 23 -10.63 22.22 8.25
C ALA A 23 -9.98 21.05 7.51
N ALA A 24 -8.93 20.42 8.06
CA ALA A 24 -8.36 19.21 7.47
C ALA A 24 -9.31 18.02 7.60
N VAL A 25 -9.98 17.86 8.74
CA VAL A 25 -10.97 16.80 8.99
C VAL A 25 -12.25 17.05 8.19
N VAL A 26 -12.73 18.29 8.08
CA VAL A 26 -13.88 18.67 7.26
C VAL A 26 -13.54 18.62 5.77
N LEU A 27 -12.32 18.91 5.33
CA LEU A 27 -11.91 18.68 3.95
C LEU A 27 -11.88 17.18 3.63
N VAL A 28 -11.33 16.37 4.53
CA VAL A 28 -11.31 14.89 4.39
C VAL A 28 -12.71 14.29 4.48
N LEU A 29 -13.58 14.81 5.36
CA LEU A 29 -14.97 14.36 5.53
C LEU A 29 -15.90 14.92 4.45
N ALA A 30 -15.72 16.14 3.96
CA ALA A 30 -16.50 16.71 2.86
C ALA A 30 -16.18 16.03 1.54
N VAL A 31 -14.90 15.67 1.31
CA VAL A 31 -14.53 14.76 0.22
C VAL A 31 -15.12 13.36 0.43
N GLY A 32 -15.34 12.90 1.67
CA GLY A 32 -16.01 11.64 1.94
C GLY A 32 -17.54 11.65 1.82
N VAL A 33 -18.20 12.78 2.11
CA VAL A 33 -19.67 12.90 2.16
C VAL A 33 -20.27 13.34 0.82
N VAL A 34 -19.55 14.12 0.02
CA VAL A 34 -20.04 14.57 -1.31
C VAL A 34 -20.23 13.41 -2.30
N PHE A 35 -19.60 12.24 -2.07
CA PHE A 35 -19.70 11.08 -2.97
C PHE A 35 -20.57 9.92 -2.42
N ALA A 36 -21.30 10.13 -1.32
CA ALA A 36 -22.20 9.13 -0.75
C ALA A 36 -23.64 9.16 -1.30
N GLN A 37 -23.89 9.93 -2.36
CA GLN A 37 -25.22 10.06 -2.99
C GLN A 37 -25.05 9.95 -4.52
N GLY A 38 -25.24 8.73 -5.05
CA GLY A 38 -25.35 8.51 -6.49
C GLY A 38 -25.04 7.07 -6.90
N VAL A 39 -26.06 6.35 -7.38
CA VAL A 39 -25.90 5.06 -8.09
C VAL A 39 -25.12 5.32 -9.38
N SER A 40 -24.02 4.59 -9.62
CA SER A 40 -22.94 5.00 -10.54
C SER A 40 -23.08 4.48 -11.99
N PRO A 41 -22.81 5.31 -13.02
CA PRO A 41 -22.67 4.95 -14.45
C PRO A 41 -21.59 3.90 -14.83
N SER A 42 -20.96 3.24 -13.86
CA SER A 42 -19.76 2.40 -14.04
C SER A 42 -20.07 0.94 -14.41
N GLU A 43 -21.20 0.38 -13.96
CA GLU A 43 -21.53 -1.03 -14.20
C GLU A 43 -21.83 -1.30 -15.68
N THR A 44 -22.54 -0.40 -16.35
CA THR A 44 -22.81 -0.47 -17.79
C THR A 44 -21.53 -0.38 -18.64
N LEU A 45 -20.54 0.42 -18.21
CA LEU A 45 -19.25 0.53 -18.90
C LEU A 45 -18.43 -0.76 -18.77
N LEU A 46 -18.45 -1.41 -17.61
CA LEU A 46 -17.79 -2.69 -17.39
C LEU A 46 -18.44 -3.82 -18.20
N LEU A 47 -19.77 -3.87 -18.29
CA LEU A 47 -20.48 -4.86 -19.09
C LEU A 47 -20.17 -4.72 -20.59
N ARG A 48 -20.13 -3.49 -21.12
CA ARG A 48 -19.70 -3.24 -22.51
C ARG A 48 -18.25 -3.63 -22.77
N SER A 49 -17.40 -3.62 -21.75
CA SER A 49 -15.99 -4.01 -21.92
C SER A 49 -15.77 -5.51 -22.08
N VAL A 50 -16.73 -6.34 -21.66
CA VAL A 50 -16.73 -7.81 -21.87
C VAL A 50 -17.65 -8.25 -23.00
N MET A 51 -18.68 -7.46 -23.31
CA MET A 51 -19.60 -7.67 -24.43
C MET A 51 -19.72 -6.37 -25.26
N PRO A 52 -18.76 -6.09 -26.16
CA PRO A 52 -18.71 -4.83 -26.89
C PRO A 52 -19.88 -4.65 -27.86
N ASP A 53 -20.44 -5.73 -28.37
CA ASP A 53 -21.51 -5.67 -29.36
C ASP A 53 -22.92 -5.49 -28.77
N ALA A 54 -23.03 -5.40 -27.44
CA ALA A 54 -24.29 -5.23 -26.72
C ALA A 54 -24.51 -3.77 -26.29
N ASP A 55 -25.68 -3.24 -26.65
CA ASP A 55 -26.06 -1.86 -26.37
C ASP A 55 -26.86 -1.71 -25.09
N ALA A 56 -27.56 -2.77 -24.67
CA ALA A 56 -28.40 -2.81 -23.48
C ALA A 56 -28.20 -4.11 -22.68
N PHE A 57 -28.32 -4.02 -21.36
CA PHE A 57 -28.18 -5.15 -20.44
C PHE A 57 -29.37 -5.22 -19.48
N THR A 58 -29.80 -6.43 -19.12
CA THR A 58 -30.77 -6.61 -18.02
C THR A 58 -30.10 -6.51 -16.66
N GLU A 59 -30.90 -6.41 -15.59
CA GLU A 59 -30.40 -6.70 -14.24
C GLU A 59 -30.03 -8.20 -14.11
N ARG A 60 -29.24 -8.53 -13.07
CA ARG A 60 -28.80 -9.91 -12.77
C ARG A 60 -30.01 -10.77 -12.42
N GLN A 61 -30.27 -11.82 -13.20
CA GLN A 61 -31.42 -12.70 -13.02
C GLN A 61 -31.08 -14.16 -13.37
N GLY A 62 -31.86 -15.10 -12.83
CA GLY A 62 -31.73 -16.54 -13.08
C GLY A 62 -30.80 -17.28 -12.11
N GLY A 63 -30.54 -18.56 -12.39
CA GLY A 63 -29.69 -19.44 -11.58
C GLY A 63 -28.94 -20.43 -12.47
N PRO A 64 -27.66 -20.20 -12.81
CA PRO A 64 -26.76 -19.16 -12.29
C PRO A 64 -27.13 -17.72 -12.69
N PRO A 65 -26.88 -16.69 -11.87
CA PRO A 65 -27.28 -15.31 -12.17
C PRO A 65 -26.47 -14.72 -13.33
N VAL A 66 -27.17 -14.18 -14.34
CA VAL A 66 -26.56 -13.59 -15.54
C VAL A 66 -27.17 -12.24 -15.91
N PHE A 67 -26.36 -11.41 -16.57
CA PHE A 67 -26.80 -10.24 -17.33
C PHE A 67 -27.04 -10.65 -18.78
N ARG A 68 -28.22 -10.36 -19.33
CA ARG A 68 -28.52 -10.61 -20.74
C ARG A 68 -28.13 -9.40 -21.57
N GLY A 69 -27.26 -9.58 -22.56
CA GLY A 69 -26.81 -8.53 -23.47
C GLY A 69 -27.66 -8.50 -24.74
N TYR A 70 -28.19 -7.33 -25.08
CA TYR A 70 -29.03 -7.13 -26.26
C TYR A 70 -28.38 -6.15 -27.24
N ARG A 71 -28.53 -6.46 -28.53
CA ARG A 71 -28.24 -5.54 -29.65
C ARG A 71 -29.56 -5.01 -30.19
N THR A 72 -29.63 -3.71 -30.45
CA THR A 72 -30.85 -3.11 -31.04
C THR A 72 -30.64 -2.97 -32.55
N ASP A 73 -31.48 -3.60 -33.36
CA ASP A 73 -31.42 -3.43 -34.82
C ASP A 73 -31.86 -2.00 -35.19
N VAL A 74 -31.01 -1.30 -35.94
CA VAL A 74 -31.20 0.11 -36.34
C VAL A 74 -32.39 0.28 -37.30
N GLY A 75 -32.83 -0.79 -37.96
CA GLY A 75 -33.96 -0.81 -38.89
C GLY A 75 -35.31 -1.14 -38.26
N SER A 76 -35.37 -2.07 -37.28
CA SER A 76 -36.64 -2.54 -36.68
C SER A 76 -36.90 -2.03 -35.26
N GLY A 77 -35.86 -1.56 -34.55
CA GLY A 77 -35.95 -1.20 -33.13
C GLY A 77 -36.16 -2.40 -32.19
N GLU A 78 -36.10 -3.62 -32.74
CA GLU A 78 -36.25 -4.86 -31.98
C GLU A 78 -34.93 -5.23 -31.30
N ARG A 79 -35.02 -5.78 -30.08
CA ARG A 79 -33.85 -6.14 -29.28
C ARG A 79 -33.54 -7.61 -29.45
N GLU A 80 -32.43 -7.92 -30.08
CA GLU A 80 -31.92 -9.27 -30.25
C GLU A 80 -30.99 -9.63 -29.09
N LEU A 81 -31.19 -10.80 -28.48
CA LEU A 81 -30.27 -11.33 -27.47
C LEU A 81 -29.00 -11.83 -28.17
N ILE A 82 -27.84 -11.35 -27.75
CA ILE A 82 -26.55 -11.71 -28.39
C ILE A 82 -25.60 -12.46 -27.46
N GLY A 83 -25.93 -12.56 -26.17
CA GLY A 83 -25.14 -13.33 -25.21
C GLY A 83 -25.41 -12.99 -23.75
N TYR A 84 -24.54 -13.50 -22.90
CA TYR A 84 -24.64 -13.41 -21.44
C TYR A 84 -23.33 -12.90 -20.84
N ALA A 85 -23.44 -12.04 -19.83
CA ALA A 85 -22.33 -11.67 -18.96
C ALA A 85 -22.61 -12.15 -17.53
N PHE A 86 -21.58 -12.58 -16.81
CA PHE A 86 -21.72 -13.11 -15.45
C PHE A 86 -20.45 -12.93 -14.64
N LEU A 87 -20.59 -12.99 -13.31
CA LEU A 87 -19.48 -12.92 -12.37
C LEU A 87 -19.18 -14.30 -11.82
N THR A 88 -17.89 -14.67 -11.80
CA THR A 88 -17.44 -15.94 -11.22
C THR A 88 -17.77 -16.07 -9.73
N SER A 89 -17.89 -14.96 -9.00
CA SER A 89 -18.28 -14.93 -7.59
C SER A 89 -19.73 -15.36 -7.34
N ASP A 90 -20.59 -15.21 -8.34
CA ASP A 90 -22.01 -15.45 -8.20
C ASP A 90 -22.38 -16.91 -8.55
N ILE A 91 -21.38 -17.72 -8.95
CA ILE A 91 -21.54 -19.09 -9.47
C ILE A 91 -20.64 -20.05 -8.68
N PRO A 92 -21.17 -20.76 -7.67
CA PRO A 92 -20.39 -21.70 -6.88
C PRO A 92 -20.01 -22.98 -7.67
N PRO A 93 -18.92 -23.67 -7.31
CA PRO A 93 -17.96 -23.32 -6.27
C PRO A 93 -17.00 -22.22 -6.71
N GLU A 94 -16.79 -21.22 -5.83
CA GLU A 94 -15.76 -20.21 -6.05
C GLU A 94 -14.37 -20.83 -5.99
N HIS A 95 -13.46 -20.34 -6.83
CA HIS A 95 -12.07 -20.79 -6.83
C HIS A 95 -11.18 -19.81 -6.08
N ASP A 96 -10.59 -20.29 -4.98
CA ASP A 96 -9.65 -19.52 -4.19
C ASP A 96 -8.31 -19.37 -4.91
N GLY A 97 -7.87 -18.12 -5.05
CA GLY A 97 -6.47 -17.79 -5.29
C GLY A 97 -5.58 -18.16 -4.11
N TYR A 98 -4.39 -17.59 -4.03
CA TYR A 98 -3.51 -17.87 -2.89
C TYR A 98 -4.05 -17.27 -1.58
N SER A 99 -4.84 -16.20 -1.65
CA SER A 99 -5.33 -15.49 -0.44
C SER A 99 -6.85 -15.39 -0.33
N ALA A 100 -7.59 -15.37 -1.43
CA ALA A 100 -9.05 -15.20 -1.47
C ALA A 100 -9.61 -15.60 -2.85
N PRO A 101 -10.95 -15.73 -2.99
CA PRO A 101 -11.60 -15.86 -4.29
C PRO A 101 -11.26 -14.71 -5.24
N ILE A 102 -11.25 -15.01 -6.53
CA ILE A 102 -10.97 -14.06 -7.61
C ILE A 102 -12.27 -13.80 -8.36
N GLU A 103 -12.81 -12.60 -8.23
CA GLU A 103 -13.99 -12.16 -8.97
C GLU A 103 -13.58 -11.76 -10.39
N VAL A 104 -14.21 -12.37 -11.38
CA VAL A 104 -13.98 -12.11 -12.79
C VAL A 104 -15.33 -11.93 -13.47
N LEU A 105 -15.48 -10.83 -14.19
CA LEU A 105 -16.58 -10.58 -15.10
C LEU A 105 -16.23 -11.22 -16.45
N VAL A 106 -17.13 -12.07 -16.93
CA VAL A 106 -16.96 -12.83 -18.17
C VAL A 106 -18.15 -12.52 -19.07
N GLY A 107 -17.89 -12.20 -20.33
CA GLY A 107 -18.88 -12.10 -21.40
C GLY A 107 -18.77 -13.31 -22.31
N MET A 108 -19.91 -13.86 -22.73
CA MET A 108 -20.02 -15.04 -23.58
C MET A 108 -21.14 -14.85 -24.61
N ASP A 109 -20.88 -15.20 -25.86
CA ASP A 109 -21.89 -15.19 -26.92
C ASP A 109 -22.80 -16.44 -26.87
N LEU A 110 -23.76 -16.50 -27.78
CA LEU A 110 -24.69 -17.63 -27.88
C LEU A 110 -24.03 -18.93 -28.41
N ASP A 111 -22.86 -18.83 -29.05
CA ASP A 111 -22.09 -19.99 -29.52
C ASP A 111 -21.18 -20.60 -28.42
N GLY A 112 -21.17 -19.95 -27.24
CA GLY A 112 -20.37 -20.32 -26.08
C GLY A 112 -18.90 -19.87 -26.17
N THR A 113 -18.60 -18.87 -26.99
CA THR A 113 -17.28 -18.24 -27.10
C THR A 113 -17.20 -17.05 -26.16
N LEU A 114 -16.08 -16.91 -25.46
CA LEU A 114 -15.86 -15.80 -24.54
C LEU A 114 -15.56 -14.51 -25.32
N THR A 115 -16.45 -13.53 -25.25
CA THR A 115 -16.30 -12.24 -25.94
C THR A 115 -15.37 -11.29 -25.19
N GLY A 116 -15.20 -11.48 -23.88
CA GLY A 116 -14.30 -10.67 -23.08
C GLY A 116 -14.24 -11.08 -21.61
N VAL A 117 -13.11 -10.79 -20.98
CA VAL A 117 -12.83 -11.11 -19.58
C VAL A 117 -12.24 -9.90 -18.88
N ARG A 118 -12.79 -9.53 -17.72
CA ARG A 118 -12.28 -8.48 -16.85
C ARG A 118 -12.23 -8.94 -15.42
N VAL A 119 -11.05 -8.84 -14.81
CA VAL A 119 -10.84 -9.15 -13.41
C VAL A 119 -11.46 -8.03 -12.58
N GLY A 120 -12.50 -8.38 -11.83
CA GLY A 120 -13.16 -7.53 -10.86
C GLY A 120 -12.35 -7.50 -9.58
N ARG A 121 -13.00 -7.72 -8.44
CA ARG A 121 -12.35 -7.67 -7.14
C ARG A 121 -11.51 -8.91 -6.85
N TYR A 122 -10.24 -8.73 -6.52
CA TYR A 122 -9.42 -9.85 -6.04
C TYR A 122 -8.46 -9.38 -4.95
N ARG A 123 -8.09 -10.31 -4.06
CA ARG A 123 -7.13 -10.07 -2.99
C ARG A 123 -6.05 -11.12 -3.08
N GLU A 124 -4.84 -10.66 -3.34
CA GLU A 124 -3.67 -11.52 -3.46
C GLU A 124 -2.50 -10.97 -2.66
N SER A 125 -1.75 -11.87 -2.01
CA SER A 125 -0.57 -11.49 -1.22
C SER A 125 0.47 -10.78 -2.08
N ILE A 126 0.57 -11.16 -3.36
CA ILE A 126 1.56 -10.63 -4.30
C ILE A 126 1.15 -9.29 -4.95
N ILE A 127 -0.12 -8.83 -4.83
CA ILE A 127 -0.56 -7.50 -5.30
C ILE A 127 0.34 -6.39 -4.75
N ARG A 128 0.74 -6.52 -3.48
CA ARG A 128 1.52 -5.48 -2.78
C ARG A 128 2.95 -5.36 -3.31
N ILE A 129 3.43 -6.38 -4.03
CA ILE A 129 4.77 -6.43 -4.59
C ILE A 129 4.72 -6.16 -6.10
N TRP A 130 3.77 -6.76 -6.82
CA TRP A 130 3.68 -6.73 -8.28
C TRP A 130 2.67 -5.70 -8.81
N GLY A 131 1.99 -5.00 -7.90
CA GLY A 131 0.85 -4.17 -8.26
C GLY A 131 -0.32 -5.03 -8.74
N ASP A 132 -1.19 -4.43 -9.54
CA ASP A 132 -2.33 -5.13 -10.14
C ASP A 132 -1.87 -6.05 -11.29
N PHE A 133 -1.36 -7.22 -10.93
CA PHE A 133 -0.69 -8.11 -11.87
C PHE A 133 -1.65 -8.92 -12.74
N LEU A 134 -2.87 -9.20 -12.27
CA LEU A 134 -3.89 -9.88 -13.08
C LEU A 134 -4.53 -8.94 -14.12
N ARG A 135 -4.49 -7.62 -13.89
CA ARG A 135 -4.99 -6.62 -14.85
C ARG A 135 -3.90 -6.04 -15.76
N ARG A 136 -2.75 -6.70 -15.87
CA ARG A 136 -1.72 -6.31 -16.84
C ARG A 136 -2.18 -6.67 -18.26
N PRO A 137 -1.81 -5.86 -19.28
CA PRO A 137 -2.12 -6.18 -20.67
C PRO A 137 -1.62 -7.57 -21.05
N GLY A 138 -2.47 -8.34 -21.73
CA GLY A 138 -2.23 -9.71 -22.19
C GLY A 138 -2.70 -10.79 -21.22
N VAL A 139 -2.92 -10.48 -19.94
CA VAL A 139 -3.31 -11.49 -18.94
C VAL A 139 -4.80 -11.81 -19.00
N GLN A 140 -5.65 -10.83 -19.28
CA GLN A 140 -7.10 -11.01 -19.33
C GLN A 140 -7.55 -11.28 -20.77
N GLU A 141 -6.88 -10.64 -21.71
CA GLU A 141 -7.17 -10.67 -23.14
C GLU A 141 -6.93 -12.06 -23.74
N GLN A 142 -6.03 -12.86 -23.15
CA GLN A 142 -5.78 -14.24 -23.59
C GLN A 142 -6.99 -15.16 -23.46
N PHE A 143 -8.02 -14.81 -22.67
CA PHE A 143 -9.23 -15.61 -22.54
C PHE A 143 -10.27 -15.27 -23.61
N THR A 144 -10.17 -14.10 -24.25
CA THR A 144 -11.08 -13.69 -25.32
C THR A 144 -10.91 -14.60 -26.54
N GLY A 145 -12.03 -15.05 -27.13
CA GLY A 145 -12.06 -15.95 -28.28
C GLY A 145 -11.93 -17.43 -27.94
N LYS A 146 -11.70 -17.80 -26.67
CA LYS A 146 -11.73 -19.19 -26.23
C LYS A 146 -13.16 -19.68 -26.03
N ARG A 147 -13.42 -20.98 -26.20
CA ARG A 147 -14.75 -21.57 -25.99
C ARG A 147 -14.89 -22.12 -24.57
N PHE A 148 -16.12 -22.17 -24.07
CA PHE A 148 -16.44 -22.75 -22.75
C PHE A 148 -16.05 -24.25 -22.63
N THR A 149 -15.81 -24.91 -23.75
CA THR A 149 -15.41 -26.33 -23.84
C THR A 149 -13.90 -26.55 -23.81
N ASP A 150 -13.09 -25.49 -23.92
CA ASP A 150 -11.64 -25.63 -23.88
C ASP A 150 -11.14 -25.89 -22.44
N SER A 151 -9.95 -26.46 -22.31
CA SER A 151 -9.43 -26.94 -21.02
C SER A 151 -8.86 -25.86 -20.10
N PHE A 152 -8.47 -24.70 -20.64
CA PHE A 152 -7.92 -23.53 -19.93
C PHE A 152 -6.75 -23.86 -18.99
N ARG A 153 -5.84 -24.73 -19.42
CA ARG A 153 -4.69 -25.16 -18.62
C ARG A 153 -3.60 -24.10 -18.58
N VAL A 154 -3.24 -23.68 -17.37
CA VAL A 154 -2.15 -22.71 -17.16
C VAL A 154 -0.79 -23.33 -17.48
N GLY A 155 -0.07 -22.73 -18.43
CA GLY A 155 1.20 -23.21 -18.97
C GLY A 155 1.07 -23.95 -20.31
N GLU A 156 -0.15 -24.30 -20.72
CA GLU A 156 -0.46 -24.93 -22.01
C GLU A 156 -1.39 -24.01 -22.82
N ASP A 157 -2.64 -23.87 -22.39
CA ASP A 157 -3.68 -23.09 -23.09
C ASP A 157 -3.71 -21.61 -22.68
N VAL A 158 -3.24 -21.32 -21.47
CA VAL A 158 -3.26 -20.01 -20.82
C VAL A 158 -1.86 -19.71 -20.27
N ALA A 159 -1.29 -18.55 -20.61
CA ALA A 159 0.00 -18.12 -20.10
C ALA A 159 -0.04 -17.95 -18.58
N GLY A 160 0.92 -18.58 -17.90
CA GLY A 160 1.08 -18.44 -16.45
C GLY A 160 1.90 -17.21 -16.07
N ILE A 161 1.75 -16.78 -14.82
CA ILE A 161 2.58 -15.74 -14.21
C ILE A 161 3.56 -16.41 -13.24
N THR A 162 4.85 -16.16 -13.42
CA THR A 162 5.92 -16.69 -12.56
C THR A 162 5.66 -16.32 -11.11
N ARG A 163 5.69 -17.33 -10.21
CA ARG A 163 5.37 -17.22 -8.77
C ARG A 163 3.90 -16.91 -8.42
N ALA A 164 2.99 -16.88 -9.40
CA ALA A 164 1.54 -16.74 -9.17
C ALA A 164 0.75 -17.90 -9.78
N THR A 165 1.34 -19.11 -9.82
CA THR A 165 0.74 -20.29 -10.45
C THR A 165 -0.58 -20.71 -9.78
N ILE A 166 -0.69 -20.60 -8.46
CA ILE A 166 -1.93 -20.94 -7.73
C ILE A 166 -3.05 -19.97 -8.12
N THR A 167 -2.78 -18.66 -8.06
CA THR A 167 -3.70 -17.61 -8.49
C THR A 167 -4.14 -17.77 -9.93
N MET A 168 -3.21 -17.99 -10.87
CA MET A 168 -3.56 -18.16 -12.29
C MET A 168 -4.41 -19.41 -12.51
N ARG A 169 -4.13 -20.51 -11.81
CA ARG A 169 -4.97 -21.73 -11.90
C ARG A 169 -6.35 -21.53 -11.30
N ALA A 170 -6.47 -20.75 -10.23
CA ALA A 170 -7.75 -20.42 -9.62
C ALA A 170 -8.60 -19.55 -10.56
N MET A 171 -8.02 -18.48 -11.10
CA MET A 171 -8.68 -17.61 -12.09
C MET A 171 -9.12 -18.41 -13.32
N SER A 172 -8.22 -19.21 -13.89
CA SER A 172 -8.49 -20.00 -15.10
C SER A 172 -9.61 -21.01 -14.90
N ARG A 173 -9.61 -21.73 -13.76
CA ARG A 173 -10.70 -22.67 -13.41
C ARG A 173 -12.00 -21.94 -13.09
N GLY A 174 -11.94 -20.81 -12.39
CA GLY A 174 -13.11 -19.99 -12.11
C GLY A 174 -13.82 -19.54 -13.37
N ILE A 175 -13.10 -19.03 -14.36
CA ILE A 175 -13.67 -18.63 -15.66
C ILE A 175 -14.25 -19.84 -16.39
N ARG A 176 -13.49 -20.94 -16.49
CA ARG A 176 -13.93 -22.15 -17.21
C ARG A 176 -15.20 -22.76 -16.60
N ASP A 177 -15.18 -23.01 -15.29
CA ASP A 177 -16.24 -23.74 -14.62
C ASP A 177 -17.54 -22.93 -14.56
N SER A 178 -17.43 -21.60 -14.39
CA SER A 178 -18.59 -20.69 -14.43
C SER A 178 -19.15 -20.56 -15.85
N ALA A 179 -18.30 -20.41 -16.88
CA ALA A 179 -18.74 -20.38 -18.27
C ALA A 179 -19.45 -21.67 -18.69
N TRP A 180 -18.93 -22.82 -18.26
CA TRP A 180 -19.56 -24.11 -18.51
C TRP A 180 -20.93 -24.23 -17.83
N GLN A 181 -21.06 -23.80 -16.57
CA GLN A 181 -22.36 -23.82 -15.88
C GLN A 181 -23.39 -22.89 -16.53
N VAL A 182 -22.97 -21.69 -16.96
CA VAL A 182 -23.84 -20.77 -17.69
C VAL A 182 -24.23 -21.35 -19.05
N ALA A 183 -23.30 -21.97 -19.77
CA ALA A 183 -23.59 -22.61 -21.04
C ALA A 183 -24.61 -23.75 -20.90
N GLN A 184 -24.47 -24.60 -19.87
CA GLN A 184 -25.42 -25.68 -19.62
C GLN A 184 -26.83 -25.20 -19.29
N GLU A 185 -26.96 -24.10 -18.55
CA GLU A 185 -28.27 -23.60 -18.16
C GLU A 185 -28.92 -22.77 -19.28
N TYR A 186 -28.16 -21.98 -20.02
CA TYR A 186 -28.70 -20.95 -20.92
C TYR A 186 -28.47 -21.21 -22.41
N LEU A 187 -27.54 -22.09 -22.79
CA LEU A 187 -27.27 -22.45 -24.19
C LEU A 187 -27.80 -23.84 -24.56
N ASP A 188 -27.85 -24.79 -23.61
CA ASP A 188 -28.37 -26.15 -23.83
C ASP A 188 -29.91 -26.26 -23.69
N GLN A 189 -30.64 -25.14 -23.47
CA GLN A 189 -32.11 -25.17 -23.44
C GLN A 189 -32.70 -25.37 -24.85
N PRO A 190 -33.59 -26.35 -25.06
CA PRO A 190 -34.18 -26.64 -26.36
C PRO A 190 -35.33 -25.68 -26.65
N ASP A 191 -35.05 -24.38 -26.74
CA ASP A 191 -35.97 -23.39 -27.28
C ASP A 191 -35.20 -22.43 -28.20
N GLY A 192 -34.93 -22.91 -29.43
CA GLY A 192 -35.24 -22.06 -30.58
C GLY A 192 -34.15 -21.60 -31.54
N SER A 193 -32.89 -22.07 -31.53
CA SER A 193 -32.06 -22.09 -32.76
C SER A 193 -30.68 -22.72 -32.56
N GLY A 194 -30.56 -23.99 -32.93
CA GLY A 194 -29.39 -24.59 -33.58
C GLY A 194 -28.12 -24.81 -32.75
N GLY A 195 -27.86 -26.06 -32.37
CA GLY A 195 -26.52 -26.48 -31.94
C GLY A 195 -26.48 -27.93 -31.46
N THR A 196 -25.81 -28.79 -32.23
CA THR A 196 -25.65 -30.24 -32.01
C THR A 196 -24.90 -30.58 -30.71
N GLY A 197 -25.46 -31.53 -29.96
CA GLY A 197 -24.92 -32.00 -28.67
C GLY A 197 -23.48 -32.50 -28.72
N ILE A 198 -22.76 -32.26 -27.63
CA ILE A 198 -21.37 -32.67 -27.42
C ILE A 198 -21.33 -33.99 -26.63
N PRO A 199 -20.52 -35.00 -27.05
CA PRO A 199 -20.36 -36.22 -26.28
C PRO A 199 -19.44 -36.03 -25.07
N ALA A 200 -19.77 -36.72 -23.97
CA ALA A 200 -19.01 -36.71 -22.73
C ALA A 200 -17.54 -37.14 -22.93
N ILE A 201 -16.60 -36.33 -22.43
CA ILE A 201 -15.17 -36.63 -22.47
C ILE A 201 -14.80 -37.43 -21.21
N GLY A 202 -14.41 -38.68 -21.44
CA GLY A 202 -13.77 -39.54 -20.45
C GLY A 202 -12.28 -39.24 -20.29
N ASP A 203 -11.79 -39.46 -19.07
CA ASP A 203 -10.38 -39.42 -18.70
C ASP A 203 -9.54 -40.44 -19.47
N SER A 204 -8.53 -39.99 -20.22
CA SER A 204 -7.25 -40.71 -20.36
C SER A 204 -6.20 -39.96 -21.19
N ALA A 205 -5.05 -39.73 -20.55
CA ALA A 205 -3.69 -39.99 -21.03
C ALA A 205 -3.13 -39.32 -22.31
N LEU A 206 -2.07 -38.54 -22.08
CA LEU A 206 -0.71 -38.63 -22.64
C LEU A 206 -0.48 -38.65 -24.17
N ASP A 207 0.52 -37.84 -24.55
CA ASP A 207 1.37 -37.91 -25.74
C ASP A 207 0.80 -37.46 -27.09
N ARG A 208 1.18 -36.24 -27.53
CA ARG A 208 2.23 -36.07 -28.56
C ARG A 208 2.44 -34.60 -28.94
N SER A 209 3.71 -34.27 -29.03
CA SER A 209 4.29 -33.11 -29.70
C SER A 209 3.92 -33.02 -31.20
N SER A 210 3.63 -31.82 -31.69
CA SER A 210 4.17 -31.35 -32.98
C SER A 210 3.94 -29.85 -33.19
N SER A 211 5.05 -29.19 -33.52
CA SER A 211 5.24 -27.87 -34.13
C SER A 211 4.26 -27.49 -35.23
N VAL A 212 4.04 -26.17 -35.40
CA VAL A 212 4.02 -25.32 -36.63
C VAL A 212 3.44 -23.96 -36.16
N GLY A 213 4.04 -22.78 -36.26
CA GLY A 213 4.99 -22.24 -37.24
C GLY A 213 4.24 -21.43 -38.30
N GLY A 214 4.16 -20.09 -38.18
CA GLY A 214 3.81 -19.24 -39.33
C GLY A 214 2.98 -17.99 -39.04
N ASP A 215 3.63 -16.85 -39.28
CA ASP A 215 3.11 -15.67 -39.99
C ASP A 215 2.24 -14.64 -39.25
N LEU A 216 2.97 -13.67 -38.66
CA LEU A 216 2.64 -12.25 -38.74
C LEU A 216 2.41 -11.84 -40.20
N LEU A 217 1.27 -11.21 -40.49
CA LEU A 217 1.20 -10.11 -41.46
C LEU A 217 0.07 -9.14 -41.08
N SER A 218 0.47 -7.89 -41.13
CA SER A 218 -0.15 -6.62 -40.77
C SER A 218 -1.35 -6.20 -41.62
N LEU A 219 -2.06 -5.20 -41.06
CA LEU A 219 -2.95 -4.15 -41.63
C LEU A 219 -4.34 -4.25 -40.98
N GLU A 220 -4.92 -3.23 -40.34
CA GLU A 220 -4.97 -1.82 -40.71
C GLU A 220 -5.31 -0.91 -39.52
N GLU A 221 -4.90 0.36 -39.62
CA GLU A 221 -5.13 1.47 -38.70
C GLU A 221 -6.59 1.97 -38.73
N GLY A 222 -7.13 2.34 -37.56
CA GLY A 222 -8.39 3.08 -37.49
C GLY A 222 -9.18 2.94 -36.19
N ALA A 223 -8.63 3.39 -35.05
CA ALA A 223 -9.43 3.61 -33.85
C ALA A 223 -9.45 5.11 -33.52
N PRO A 224 -10.62 5.76 -33.43
CA PRO A 224 -10.73 7.18 -33.11
C PRO A 224 -10.28 7.45 -31.66
N PRO A 225 -9.88 8.68 -31.32
CA PRO A 225 -9.34 9.00 -30.01
C PRO A 225 -10.48 9.02 -28.99
N PHE A 226 -10.44 8.11 -28.01
CA PHE A 226 -11.28 8.23 -26.83
C PHE A 226 -10.65 9.27 -25.90
N GLU A 227 -11.25 10.46 -25.86
CA GLU A 227 -11.06 11.43 -24.78
C GLU A 227 -11.58 10.82 -23.48
N ASP A 228 -10.68 10.17 -22.72
CA ASP A 228 -10.94 9.66 -21.37
C ASP A 228 -10.83 10.82 -20.37
N ASP A 229 -11.83 11.71 -20.38
CA ASP A 229 -11.91 12.89 -19.49
C ASP A 229 -12.43 12.53 -18.08
N GLN A 230 -12.17 11.31 -17.60
CA GLN A 230 -12.32 10.98 -16.19
C GLN A 230 -10.94 10.87 -15.54
N SER A 231 -10.58 11.89 -14.76
CA SER A 231 -9.33 11.91 -13.99
C SER A 231 -9.18 10.59 -13.21
N LEU A 232 -8.01 9.95 -13.26
CA LEU A 232 -7.72 8.68 -12.55
C LEU A 232 -8.16 8.66 -11.07
N LEU A 233 -8.25 9.83 -10.45
CA LEU A 233 -8.73 10.03 -9.09
C LEU A 233 -10.23 9.68 -8.91
N SER A 234 -11.09 9.96 -9.90
CA SER A 234 -12.54 9.70 -9.79
C SER A 234 -12.85 8.20 -9.75
N ARG A 235 -12.16 7.40 -10.56
CA ARG A 235 -12.28 5.93 -10.57
C ARG A 235 -11.83 5.31 -9.25
N THR A 236 -10.73 5.79 -8.69
CA THR A 236 -10.21 5.28 -7.41
C THR A 236 -11.11 5.65 -6.23
N ILE A 237 -11.75 6.82 -6.26
CA ILE A 237 -12.70 7.23 -5.22
C ILE A 237 -13.94 6.32 -5.20
N SER A 238 -14.46 5.92 -6.36
CA SER A 238 -15.66 5.06 -6.44
C SER A 238 -15.40 3.61 -6.02
N GLU A 239 -14.19 3.09 -6.21
CA GLU A 239 -13.86 1.69 -5.93
C GLU A 239 -13.35 1.45 -4.49
N THR A 240 -12.98 2.51 -3.76
CA THR A 240 -12.38 2.35 -2.43
C THR A 240 -13.44 2.15 -1.34
N PRO A 241 -13.33 1.12 -0.47
CA PRO A 241 -14.25 0.95 0.64
C PRO A 241 -14.13 2.13 1.63
N PRO A 242 -15.23 2.86 1.91
CA PRO A 242 -15.19 4.13 2.67
C PRO A 242 -14.68 3.94 4.11
N MET A 243 -14.88 2.75 4.68
CA MET A 243 -14.40 2.41 6.02
C MET A 243 -12.87 2.53 6.15
N ARG A 244 -12.09 2.13 5.12
CA ARG A 244 -10.62 2.20 5.16
C ARG A 244 -10.13 3.64 5.20
N VAL A 245 -10.74 4.50 4.39
CA VAL A 245 -10.43 5.94 4.31
C VAL A 245 -10.73 6.63 5.63
N VAL A 246 -11.91 6.37 6.21
CA VAL A 246 -12.32 6.95 7.49
C VAL A 246 -11.41 6.51 8.62
N ALA A 247 -11.11 5.21 8.72
CA ALA A 247 -10.24 4.68 9.78
C ALA A 247 -8.80 5.21 9.66
N LEU A 248 -8.26 5.32 8.44
CA LEU A 248 -6.95 5.93 8.20
C LEU A 248 -6.93 7.43 8.58
N GLY A 249 -7.98 8.17 8.20
CA GLY A 249 -8.16 9.57 8.59
C GLY A 249 -8.22 9.77 10.10
N MET A 250 -8.94 8.89 10.82
CA MET A 250 -8.98 8.89 12.29
C MET A 250 -7.60 8.62 12.90
N LEU A 251 -6.84 7.68 12.34
CA LEU A 251 -5.49 7.39 12.80
C LEU A 251 -4.56 8.61 12.62
N PHE A 252 -4.64 9.32 11.49
CA PHE A 252 -3.86 10.55 11.26
C PHE A 252 -4.25 11.66 12.23
N ALA A 253 -5.55 11.87 12.44
CA ALA A 253 -6.04 12.85 13.41
C ALA A 253 -5.52 12.52 14.82
N PHE A 254 -5.55 11.23 15.20
CA PHE A 254 -5.06 10.77 16.49
C PHE A 254 -3.54 10.94 16.64
N ALA A 255 -2.77 10.58 15.62
CA ALA A 255 -1.31 10.76 15.63
C ALA A 255 -0.91 12.23 15.73
N MET A 256 -1.62 13.11 15.00
CA MET A 256 -1.40 14.55 15.10
C MET A 256 -1.80 15.08 16.47
N TYR A 257 -2.92 14.63 17.02
CA TYR A 257 -3.32 15.00 18.36
C TYR A 257 -2.27 14.60 19.41
N ALA A 258 -1.73 13.38 19.33
CA ALA A 258 -0.64 12.92 20.19
C ALA A 258 0.63 13.77 20.03
N PHE A 259 1.01 14.09 18.79
CA PHE A 259 2.14 14.98 18.47
C PHE A 259 2.01 16.37 19.12
N TRP A 260 0.81 16.97 19.08
CA TRP A 260 0.59 18.31 19.69
C TRP A 260 0.48 18.28 21.20
N ARG A 261 -0.19 17.26 21.76
CA ARG A 261 -0.36 17.13 23.21
C ARG A 261 0.96 16.81 23.90
N LYS A 262 1.90 16.17 23.19
CA LYS A 262 3.22 15.78 23.71
C LYS A 262 3.11 15.02 25.02
N ASP A 263 2.11 14.13 25.08
CA ASP A 263 1.84 13.31 26.26
C ASP A 263 2.33 11.88 26.02
N ARG A 264 2.87 11.26 27.08
CA ARG A 264 3.41 9.90 27.02
C ARG A 264 2.31 8.89 26.77
N PHE A 265 1.16 9.04 27.41
CA PHE A 265 0.06 8.09 27.27
C PHE A 265 -0.47 8.07 25.84
N MET A 266 -0.79 9.25 25.29
CA MET A 266 -1.26 9.40 23.91
C MET A 266 -0.29 8.85 22.88
N ARG A 267 1.00 9.03 23.10
CA ARG A 267 1.99 8.44 22.22
C ARG A 267 1.92 6.91 22.22
N TRP A 268 1.91 6.28 23.39
CA TRP A 268 1.89 4.82 23.47
C TRP A 268 0.61 4.25 22.86
N THR A 269 -0.53 4.91 23.08
CA THR A 269 -1.79 4.50 22.44
C THR A 269 -1.73 4.67 20.93
N THR A 270 -1.14 5.75 20.40
CA THR A 270 -0.93 5.88 18.93
C THR A 270 -0.03 4.78 18.39
N LEU A 271 1.08 4.46 19.05
CA LEU A 271 1.99 3.40 18.59
C LEU A 271 1.31 2.03 18.53
N VAL A 272 0.53 1.68 19.56
CA VAL A 272 -0.23 0.42 19.59
C VAL A 272 -1.33 0.43 18.51
N ALA A 273 -2.08 1.52 18.38
CA ALA A 273 -3.12 1.66 17.35
C ALA A 273 -2.54 1.54 15.93
N THR A 274 -1.39 2.17 15.66
CA THR A 274 -0.66 2.07 14.39
C THR A 274 -0.28 0.63 14.08
N VAL A 275 0.30 -0.10 15.04
CA VAL A 275 0.70 -1.51 14.83
C VAL A 275 -0.52 -2.41 14.62
N ALA A 276 -1.57 -2.24 15.41
CA ALA A 276 -2.80 -3.02 15.27
C ALA A 276 -3.49 -2.75 13.93
N TYR A 277 -3.70 -1.48 13.59
CA TYR A 277 -4.44 -1.10 12.39
C TYR A 277 -3.61 -1.25 11.12
N LEU A 278 -2.53 -0.49 10.95
CA LEU A 278 -1.74 -0.52 9.71
C LEU A 278 -0.87 -1.77 9.57
N GLY A 279 -0.51 -2.42 10.69
CA GLY A 279 0.19 -3.69 10.67
C GLY A 279 -0.73 -4.86 10.37
N PHE A 280 -1.66 -5.17 11.28
CA PHE A 280 -2.43 -6.42 11.23
C PHE A 280 -3.79 -6.33 10.52
N ILE A 281 -4.49 -5.19 10.59
CA ILE A 281 -5.86 -5.08 10.04
C ILE A 281 -5.84 -4.66 8.57
N ASP A 282 -5.21 -3.52 8.27
CA ASP A 282 -5.17 -2.94 6.93
C ASP A 282 -3.99 -3.48 6.10
N GLY A 283 -2.84 -3.66 6.75
CA GLY A 283 -1.58 -4.05 6.12
C GLY A 283 -1.03 -3.02 5.13
N GLY A 284 -1.67 -1.86 4.93
CA GLY A 284 -1.24 -0.77 4.06
C GLY A 284 -0.25 0.15 4.75
N PHE A 285 0.96 0.23 4.22
CA PHE A 285 2.01 1.13 4.69
C PHE A 285 2.84 1.61 3.51
N LEU A 286 3.62 2.66 3.74
CA LEU A 286 4.56 3.14 2.75
C LEU A 286 5.84 2.29 2.80
N SER A 287 6.26 1.78 1.64
CA SER A 287 7.43 0.94 1.42
C SER A 287 8.40 1.65 0.46
N ILE A 288 9.63 1.11 0.36
CA ILE A 288 10.58 1.60 -0.64
C ILE A 288 10.13 1.28 -2.07
N SER A 289 9.33 0.22 -2.28
CA SER A 289 8.79 -0.10 -3.60
C SER A 289 7.84 0.99 -4.09
N HIS A 290 7.07 1.63 -3.20
CA HIS A 290 6.24 2.78 -3.58
C HIS A 290 7.10 3.97 -4.02
N VAL A 291 8.22 4.23 -3.34
CA VAL A 291 9.17 5.28 -3.76
C VAL A 291 9.81 4.94 -5.11
N ALA A 292 10.33 3.72 -5.26
CA ALA A 292 10.97 3.26 -6.48
C ALA A 292 10.02 3.26 -7.69
N ASN A 293 8.81 2.71 -7.52
CA ASN A 293 7.82 2.66 -8.58
C ASN A 293 7.32 4.07 -8.94
N SER A 294 7.26 5.00 -7.99
CA SER A 294 6.91 6.40 -8.28
C SER A 294 7.98 7.12 -9.11
N ILE A 295 9.26 6.74 -8.94
CA ILE A 295 10.35 7.24 -9.78
C ILE A 295 10.26 6.63 -11.19
N ALA A 296 9.94 5.34 -11.29
CA ALA A 296 9.90 4.62 -12.57
C ALA A 296 8.66 4.92 -13.43
N ALA A 297 7.47 4.99 -12.82
CA ALA A 297 6.19 5.11 -13.52
C ALA A 297 5.42 6.40 -13.18
N GLY A 298 5.99 7.27 -12.34
CA GLY A 298 5.39 8.54 -11.94
C GLY A 298 4.42 8.45 -10.75
N PRO A 299 3.94 9.61 -10.24
CA PRO A 299 3.10 9.69 -9.05
C PRO A 299 1.67 9.17 -9.25
N SER A 300 1.27 8.88 -10.49
CA SER A 300 -0.05 8.34 -10.85
C SER A 300 -0.33 6.96 -10.23
N LEU A 301 0.70 6.25 -9.77
CA LEU A 301 0.56 5.00 -9.03
C LEU A 301 -0.16 5.17 -7.68
N PHE A 302 0.08 6.30 -6.99
CA PHE A 302 -0.66 6.60 -5.76
C PHE A 302 -2.13 6.87 -6.05
N ALA A 303 -2.43 7.47 -7.20
CA ALA A 303 -3.79 7.79 -7.58
C ALA A 303 -4.68 6.57 -7.80
N ARG A 304 -4.13 5.34 -7.83
CA ARG A 304 -4.86 4.07 -7.94
C ARG A 304 -5.26 3.43 -6.60
N ASP A 305 -4.69 3.90 -5.48
CA ASP A 305 -5.03 3.44 -4.13
C ASP A 305 -5.16 4.66 -3.21
N LEU A 306 -6.41 5.06 -2.93
CA LEU A 306 -6.71 6.27 -2.18
C LEU A 306 -6.09 6.26 -0.75
N PRO A 307 -6.19 5.17 0.04
CA PRO A 307 -5.46 5.04 1.31
C PRO A 307 -3.95 5.26 1.18
N LEU A 308 -3.31 4.69 0.16
CA LEU A 308 -1.88 4.86 -0.07
C LEU A 308 -1.53 6.31 -0.45
N LEU A 309 -2.35 6.96 -1.28
CA LEU A 309 -2.21 8.37 -1.62
C LEU A 309 -2.33 9.25 -0.38
N MET A 310 -3.32 9.00 0.47
CA MET A 310 -3.49 9.72 1.74
C MET A 310 -2.26 9.55 2.64
N LEU A 311 -1.72 8.33 2.74
CA LEU A 311 -0.53 8.03 3.53
C LEU A 311 0.72 8.73 2.97
N GLY A 312 0.94 8.67 1.66
CA GLY A 312 2.04 9.34 0.98
C GLY A 312 1.97 10.85 1.13
N ALA A 313 0.81 11.45 0.84
CA ALA A 313 0.57 12.89 0.95
C ALA A 313 0.76 13.39 2.39
N PHE A 314 0.18 12.68 3.38
CA PHE A 314 0.36 13.00 4.79
C PHE A 314 1.84 12.91 5.20
N THR A 315 2.55 11.88 4.75
CA THR A 315 3.97 11.67 5.07
C THR A 315 4.84 12.76 4.49
N VAL A 316 4.64 13.14 3.22
CA VAL A 316 5.41 14.23 2.59
C VAL A 316 5.11 15.56 3.26
N ALA A 317 3.83 15.91 3.46
CA ALA A 317 3.42 17.16 4.08
C ALA A 317 4.01 17.30 5.50
N THR A 318 3.86 16.27 6.34
CA THR A 318 4.41 16.31 7.71
C THR A 318 5.93 16.32 7.74
N THR A 319 6.60 15.60 6.83
CA THR A 319 8.07 15.57 6.72
C THR A 319 8.65 16.93 6.36
N VAL A 320 8.03 17.64 5.42
CA VAL A 320 8.47 18.99 5.02
C VAL A 320 8.19 20.02 6.13
N ILE A 321 7.06 19.92 6.84
CA ILE A 321 6.72 20.94 7.84
C ILE A 321 7.47 20.72 9.16
N TRP A 322 7.46 19.49 9.71
CA TRP A 322 7.93 19.19 11.08
C TRP A 322 9.05 18.14 11.16
N GLY A 323 9.43 17.55 10.03
CA GLY A 323 10.33 16.40 9.95
C GLY A 323 9.57 15.09 10.02
N ARG A 324 10.28 13.97 10.19
CA ARG A 324 9.77 12.61 9.96
C ARG A 324 8.80 12.08 11.04
N ILE A 325 7.66 12.76 11.22
CA ILE A 325 6.57 12.35 12.13
C ILE A 325 6.09 10.94 11.80
N PHE A 326 5.98 10.61 10.50
CA PHE A 326 5.57 9.28 10.04
C PHE A 326 6.44 8.17 10.66
N CYS A 327 7.77 8.28 10.58
CA CYS A 327 8.70 7.30 11.15
C CYS A 327 8.59 7.17 12.67
N GLY A 328 8.15 8.22 13.37
CA GLY A 328 8.06 8.25 14.83
C GLY A 328 6.73 7.74 15.41
N LEU A 329 5.62 7.82 14.66
CA LEU A 329 4.25 7.56 15.16
C LEU A 329 3.39 6.64 14.28
N LEU A 330 3.57 6.69 12.95
CA LEU A 330 2.66 6.03 11.99
C LEU A 330 3.30 4.88 11.22
N TYR A 331 4.62 4.74 11.24
CA TYR A 331 5.30 3.63 10.59
C TYR A 331 5.18 2.35 11.45
N PRO A 332 4.48 1.29 11.00
CA PRO A 332 4.13 0.15 11.85
C PRO A 332 5.35 -0.61 12.37
N PHE A 333 6.32 -0.87 11.50
CA PHE A 333 7.53 -1.60 11.90
C PHE A 333 8.38 -0.80 12.88
N GLY A 334 8.50 0.52 12.68
CA GLY A 334 9.19 1.40 13.63
C GLY A 334 8.49 1.46 14.99
N ALA A 335 7.15 1.57 14.98
CA ALA A 335 6.34 1.50 16.19
C ALA A 335 6.51 0.16 16.92
N PHE A 336 6.54 -0.95 16.18
CA PHE A 336 6.80 -2.27 16.74
C PHE A 336 8.19 -2.39 17.37
N GLN A 337 9.24 -1.87 16.73
CA GLN A 337 10.58 -1.82 17.33
C GLN A 337 10.62 -0.98 18.62
N ILE A 338 9.82 0.09 18.72
CA ILE A 338 9.68 0.89 19.95
C ILE A 338 8.98 0.07 21.05
N LEU A 339 7.96 -0.71 20.71
CA LEU A 339 7.28 -1.61 21.63
C LEU A 339 8.22 -2.74 22.12
N ILE A 340 9.01 -3.34 21.23
CA ILE A 340 10.05 -4.32 21.62
C ILE A 340 11.04 -3.69 22.60
N ALA A 341 11.55 -2.49 22.30
CA ALA A 341 12.49 -1.81 23.19
C ALA A 341 11.89 -1.46 24.57
N LYS A 342 10.56 -1.43 24.69
CA LYS A 342 9.87 -1.27 25.97
C LYS A 342 9.64 -2.59 26.69
N ALA A 343 9.38 -3.67 25.95
CA ALA A 343 9.17 -5.01 26.49
C ALA A 343 10.46 -5.68 26.96
N VAL A 344 11.57 -5.48 26.22
CA VAL A 344 12.87 -6.06 26.53
C VAL A 344 13.52 -5.33 27.72
N PRO A 345 13.96 -6.05 28.78
CA PRO A 345 14.65 -5.44 29.91
C PRO A 345 15.91 -4.68 29.51
N ARG A 346 16.19 -3.56 30.18
CA ARG A 346 17.34 -2.68 29.87
C ARG A 346 18.70 -3.37 29.96
N GLN A 347 18.83 -4.46 30.70
CA GLN A 347 20.07 -5.23 30.83
C GLN A 347 20.51 -5.92 29.52
N TYR A 348 19.55 -6.26 28.65
CA TYR A 348 19.84 -6.87 27.35
C TYR A 348 20.08 -5.82 26.25
N GLN A 349 19.76 -4.56 26.53
CA GLN A 349 19.91 -3.46 25.59
C GLN A 349 21.32 -2.89 25.67
N ARG A 350 22.00 -2.84 24.52
CA ARG A 350 23.34 -2.26 24.37
C ARG A 350 23.27 -0.96 23.60
N ARG A 351 24.05 0.04 24.05
CA ARG A 351 24.28 1.26 23.27
C ARG A 351 25.49 1.07 22.37
N VAL A 352 25.37 1.53 21.14
CA VAL A 352 26.48 1.53 20.19
C VAL A 352 27.37 2.75 20.46
N PRO A 353 28.70 2.60 20.58
CA PRO A 353 29.63 3.73 20.68
C PRO A 353 29.49 4.68 19.48
N GLN A 354 29.66 5.99 19.72
CA GLN A 354 29.39 7.01 18.70
C GLN A 354 30.25 6.86 17.43
N ALA A 355 31.52 6.49 17.56
CA ALA A 355 32.40 6.27 16.40
C ALA A 355 31.89 5.15 15.46
N ILE A 356 31.27 4.10 16.01
CA ILE A 356 30.68 3.02 15.22
C ILE A 356 29.35 3.50 14.63
N HIS A 357 28.55 4.23 15.41
CA HIS A 357 27.30 4.79 14.93
C HIS A 357 27.49 5.67 13.69
N ASP A 358 28.42 6.61 13.75
CA ASP A 358 28.68 7.59 12.68
C ASP A 358 29.10 6.92 11.35
N ARG A 359 29.69 5.73 11.40
CA ARG A 359 30.02 4.93 10.20
C ARG A 359 28.84 4.07 9.77
N ALA A 360 28.19 3.39 10.72
CA ALA A 360 27.12 2.45 10.45
C ALA A 360 25.85 3.11 9.89
N ILE A 361 25.61 4.40 10.15
CA ILE A 361 24.49 5.14 9.54
C ILE A 361 24.56 5.20 8.01
N TYR A 362 25.75 5.04 7.41
CA TYR A 362 25.89 5.05 5.95
C TYR A 362 25.43 3.75 5.30
N VAL A 363 25.27 2.66 6.07
CA VAL A 363 24.81 1.36 5.55
C VAL A 363 23.42 1.48 4.93
N LYS A 364 22.45 2.14 5.58
CA LYS A 364 21.11 2.34 5.00
C LYS A 364 21.12 3.16 3.71
N TYR A 365 22.10 4.04 3.50
CA TYR A 365 22.25 4.79 2.25
C TYR A 365 22.85 3.92 1.15
N ALA A 366 23.79 3.02 1.49
CA ALA A 366 24.25 1.99 0.57
C ALA A 366 23.12 1.02 0.18
N VAL A 367 22.28 0.62 1.14
CA VAL A 367 21.08 -0.19 0.89
C VAL A 367 20.08 0.57 0.01
N LEU A 368 19.83 1.85 0.27
CA LEU A 368 18.99 2.69 -0.59
C LEU A 368 19.53 2.74 -2.03
N ALA A 369 20.85 2.93 -2.20
CA ALA A 369 21.47 2.92 -3.52
C ALA A 369 21.34 1.55 -4.20
N ALA A 370 21.57 0.45 -3.48
CA ALA A 370 21.40 -0.91 -4.00
C ALA A 370 19.97 -1.20 -4.47
N VAL A 371 18.99 -0.53 -3.87
CA VAL A 371 17.57 -0.65 -4.23
C VAL A 371 17.20 0.27 -5.40
N LEU A 372 17.71 1.50 -5.43
CA LEU A 372 17.33 2.49 -6.46
C LEU A 372 18.14 2.36 -7.77
N VAL A 373 19.40 1.97 -7.72
CA VAL A 373 20.27 1.89 -8.92
C VAL A 373 19.72 0.91 -9.96
N PRO A 374 19.31 -0.33 -9.62
CA PRO A 374 18.72 -1.24 -10.62
C PRO A 374 17.45 -0.67 -11.26
N VAL A 375 16.63 0.06 -10.49
CA VAL A 375 15.40 0.71 -10.98
C VAL A 375 15.73 1.81 -11.99
N LEU A 376 16.74 2.63 -11.69
CA LEU A 376 17.22 3.67 -12.60
C LEU A 376 17.86 3.10 -13.87
N LEU A 377 18.46 1.91 -13.77
CA LEU A 377 19.04 1.16 -14.89
C LEU A 377 18.02 0.26 -15.60
N GLN A 378 16.71 0.38 -15.28
CA GLN A 378 15.62 -0.42 -15.87
C GLN A 378 15.87 -1.94 -15.81
N SER A 379 16.49 -2.40 -14.73
CA SER A 379 16.79 -3.81 -14.49
C SER A 379 15.70 -4.46 -13.62
N ASP A 380 15.23 -5.66 -13.99
CA ASP A 380 14.16 -6.41 -13.29
C ASP A 380 14.57 -7.05 -11.94
N VAL A 381 15.66 -6.58 -11.33
CA VAL A 381 16.19 -7.20 -10.11
C VAL A 381 15.36 -6.78 -8.89
N SER A 382 14.48 -7.67 -8.45
CA SER A 382 13.61 -7.48 -7.28
C SER A 382 14.33 -7.74 -5.94
N VAL A 383 15.21 -6.82 -5.54
CA VAL A 383 15.94 -6.88 -4.25
C VAL A 383 15.08 -6.44 -3.05
N PHE A 384 13.99 -5.69 -3.30
CA PHE A 384 13.15 -5.05 -2.28
C PHE A 384 12.71 -5.99 -1.15
N GLN A 385 12.29 -7.20 -1.51
CA GLN A 385 11.75 -8.20 -0.57
C GLN A 385 12.74 -8.62 0.53
N TYR A 386 14.04 -8.61 0.24
CA TYR A 386 15.08 -9.03 1.18
C TYR A 386 15.49 -7.90 2.12
N VAL A 387 15.26 -6.67 1.70
CA VAL A 387 15.64 -5.47 2.46
C VAL A 387 14.54 -5.07 3.43
N GLU A 388 13.28 -5.40 3.13
CA GLU A 388 12.10 -4.99 3.89
C GLU A 388 11.47 -6.15 4.68
N PRO A 389 11.92 -6.43 5.92
CA PRO A 389 11.43 -7.57 6.70
C PRO A 389 9.99 -7.41 7.19
N PHE A 390 9.41 -6.22 7.13
CA PHE A 390 8.10 -5.94 7.70
C PHE A 390 6.97 -6.70 6.99
N GLY A 391 7.08 -6.96 5.67
CA GLY A 391 6.03 -7.67 4.93
C GLY A 391 5.85 -9.09 5.48
N THR A 392 6.98 -9.76 5.70
CA THR A 392 7.04 -11.08 6.34
C THR A 392 6.40 -11.12 7.74
N MET A 393 6.38 -9.98 8.45
CA MET A 393 5.87 -9.94 9.82
C MET A 393 4.34 -9.94 9.90
N PHE A 394 3.67 -9.28 8.94
CA PHE A 394 2.23 -9.07 8.98
C PHE A 394 1.44 -9.96 8.02
N PHE A 395 2.13 -10.69 7.12
CA PHE A 395 1.49 -11.55 6.12
C PHE A 395 1.91 -13.02 6.29
N ALA A 396 0.93 -13.94 6.21
CA ALA A 396 1.18 -15.37 6.23
C ALA A 396 1.73 -15.86 4.87
N GLY A 397 2.66 -16.82 4.87
CA GLY A 397 3.20 -17.43 3.66
C GLY A 397 4.62 -17.03 3.25
N ALA A 398 5.39 -16.39 4.13
CA ALA A 398 6.77 -16.01 3.82
C ALA A 398 7.72 -17.21 3.70
N SER A 399 8.69 -17.12 2.79
CA SER A 399 9.75 -18.14 2.65
C SER A 399 10.59 -18.24 3.93
N SER A 400 11.21 -19.41 4.15
CA SER A 400 12.11 -19.64 5.29
C SER A 400 13.24 -18.59 5.36
N THR A 401 13.75 -18.17 4.21
CA THR A 401 14.75 -17.09 4.09
C THR A 401 14.22 -15.75 4.61
N LEU A 402 13.02 -15.35 4.20
CA LEU A 402 12.41 -14.08 4.63
C LEU A 402 12.07 -14.10 6.12
N MET A 403 11.64 -15.24 6.65
CA MET A 403 11.42 -15.43 8.09
C MET A 403 12.73 -15.32 8.88
N ALA A 404 13.82 -15.90 8.38
CA ALA A 404 15.13 -15.78 9.00
C ALA A 404 15.61 -14.31 9.06
N ILE A 405 15.46 -13.56 7.96
CA ILE A 405 15.81 -12.13 7.90
C ILE A 405 14.98 -11.32 8.91
N LEU A 406 13.68 -11.56 8.98
CA LEU A 406 12.80 -10.93 9.96
C LEU A 406 13.27 -11.22 11.40
N LEU A 407 13.45 -12.50 11.75
CA LEU A 407 13.87 -12.90 13.10
C LEU A 407 15.21 -12.27 13.48
N LEU A 408 16.21 -12.31 12.59
CA LEU A 408 17.51 -11.67 12.81
C LEU A 408 17.35 -10.16 13.04
N THR A 409 16.50 -9.50 12.27
CA THR A 409 16.25 -8.06 12.40
C THR A 409 15.56 -7.72 13.73
N LEU A 410 14.58 -8.53 14.15
CA LEU A 410 13.89 -8.34 15.43
C LEU A 410 14.81 -8.59 16.62
N LEU A 411 15.63 -9.64 16.56
CA LEU A 411 16.65 -9.93 17.57
C LEU A 411 17.68 -8.79 17.68
N ALA A 412 18.19 -8.29 16.55
CA ALA A 412 19.06 -7.14 16.53
C ALA A 412 18.39 -5.89 17.13
N SER A 413 17.10 -5.71 16.88
CA SER A 413 16.30 -4.60 17.41
C SER A 413 15.98 -4.72 18.91
N ALA A 414 15.98 -5.93 19.46
CA ALA A 414 15.86 -6.20 20.88
C ALA A 414 17.14 -5.83 21.63
N VAL A 415 18.32 -6.08 21.04
CA VAL A 415 19.62 -5.76 21.63
C VAL A 415 19.99 -4.29 21.41
N VAL A 416 19.79 -3.76 20.21
CA VAL A 416 20.05 -2.36 19.85
C VAL A 416 18.71 -1.72 19.48
N PRO A 417 18.15 -0.84 20.33
CA PRO A 417 16.86 -0.22 20.06
C PRO A 417 16.79 0.41 18.67
N GLN A 418 15.74 0.05 17.93
CA GLN A 418 15.47 0.55 16.57
C GLN A 418 16.61 0.29 15.56
N PHE A 419 17.36 -0.81 15.73
CA PHE A 419 18.48 -1.22 14.85
C PHE A 419 18.16 -1.07 13.35
N TYR A 420 17.06 -1.67 12.89
CA TYR A 420 16.68 -1.61 11.47
C TYR A 420 16.45 -0.18 10.96
N CYS A 421 15.59 0.60 11.62
CA CYS A 421 15.33 2.00 11.25
C CYS A 421 16.59 2.87 11.29
N ARG A 422 17.56 2.54 12.14
CA ARG A 422 18.81 3.29 12.31
C ARG A 422 19.85 2.95 11.24
N TYR A 423 20.00 1.68 10.87
CA TYR A 423 21.16 1.23 10.07
C TYR A 423 20.82 0.56 8.74
N VAL A 424 19.59 0.07 8.53
CA VAL A 424 19.25 -0.76 7.36
C VAL A 424 18.14 -0.13 6.51
N CYS A 425 17.15 0.51 7.14
CA CYS A 425 15.91 0.95 6.49
C CYS A 425 16.15 1.96 5.33
N PRO A 426 15.92 1.57 4.06
CA PRO A 426 16.12 2.45 2.92
C PRO A 426 15.09 3.58 2.86
N LEU A 427 13.83 3.30 3.26
CA LEU A 427 12.79 4.31 3.34
C LEU A 427 13.15 5.42 4.35
N GLY A 428 13.73 5.02 5.49
CA GLY A 428 14.23 5.95 6.50
C GLY A 428 15.40 6.81 6.00
N ALA A 429 16.27 6.25 5.14
CA ALA A 429 17.34 6.97 4.47
C ALA A 429 16.78 7.99 3.46
N ALA A 430 15.82 7.58 2.62
CA ALA A 430 15.15 8.46 1.66
C ALA A 430 14.48 9.65 2.34
N PHE A 431 13.71 9.42 3.41
CA PHE A 431 13.13 10.50 4.20
C PHE A 431 14.16 11.30 4.98
N GLY A 432 15.28 10.71 5.38
CA GLY A 432 16.39 11.44 5.99
C GLY A 432 16.93 12.52 5.05
N LEU A 433 17.04 12.23 3.75
CA LEU A 433 17.40 13.22 2.74
C LEU A 433 16.30 14.29 2.57
N ALA A 434 15.02 13.91 2.64
CA ALA A 434 13.92 14.88 2.56
C ALA A 434 13.90 15.88 3.74
N THR A 435 14.55 15.59 4.88
CA THR A 435 14.55 16.51 6.04
C THR A 435 15.40 17.78 5.85
N PHE A 436 16.19 17.88 4.78
CA PHE A 436 16.96 19.11 4.52
C PHE A 436 16.08 20.35 4.34
N VAL A 437 14.88 20.17 3.79
CA VAL A 437 13.88 21.23 3.56
C VAL A 437 12.92 21.43 4.76
N THR A 438 13.14 20.75 5.89
CA THR A 438 12.22 20.85 7.03
C THR A 438 12.17 22.26 7.62
N LEU A 439 10.97 22.85 7.66
CA LEU A 439 10.73 24.23 8.11
C LEU A 439 10.82 24.39 9.65
N SER A 440 10.21 23.47 10.40
CA SER A 440 10.09 23.57 11.87
C SER A 440 11.03 22.61 12.61
N ARG A 441 12.26 23.06 12.83
CA ARG A 441 13.27 22.30 13.59
C ARG A 441 13.03 22.30 15.10
N ILE A 442 13.46 21.23 15.75
CA ILE A 442 13.43 21.10 17.22
C ILE A 442 14.41 22.11 17.82
N LYS A 443 13.93 22.96 18.72
CA LYS A 443 14.75 23.95 19.42
C LYS A 443 15.27 23.36 20.73
N ARG A 444 16.54 23.65 21.05
CA ARG A 444 17.19 23.26 22.31
C ARG A 444 17.34 24.47 23.22
N VAL A 445 17.51 24.21 24.52
CA VAL A 445 17.68 25.24 25.56
C VAL A 445 19.13 25.30 26.02
N ASP A 446 19.56 26.40 26.61
CA ASP A 446 20.97 26.61 27.00
C ASP A 446 21.48 25.54 27.97
N GLN A 447 20.61 24.99 28.83
CA GLN A 447 20.94 23.89 29.75
C GLN A 447 21.39 22.61 29.02
N CYS A 448 21.06 22.45 27.74
CA CYS A 448 21.43 21.26 26.94
C CYS A 448 22.93 21.18 26.63
N SER A 449 23.68 22.28 26.75
CA SER A 449 25.15 22.28 26.59
C SER A 449 25.88 21.45 27.65
N ILE A 450 25.27 21.29 28.83
CA ILE A 450 25.84 20.57 29.97
C ILE A 450 25.06 19.27 30.26
N CYS A 451 23.81 19.17 29.80
CA CYS A 451 22.89 18.07 30.11
C CYS A 451 22.81 17.03 28.99
N ILE A 452 23.17 15.78 29.31
CA ILE A 452 23.11 14.64 28.38
C ILE A 452 21.82 13.80 28.47
N VAL A 453 20.81 14.22 29.26
CA VAL A 453 19.60 13.39 29.51
C VAL A 453 18.84 13.07 28.22
N CYS A 454 18.68 14.05 27.32
CA CYS A 454 17.99 13.82 26.04
C CYS A 454 18.81 12.98 25.07
N GLU A 455 20.14 13.12 25.08
CA GLU A 455 21.06 12.26 24.33
C GLU A 455 20.93 10.80 24.79
N LEU A 456 20.94 10.57 26.12
CA LEU A 456 20.78 9.24 26.69
C LEU A 456 19.40 8.61 26.45
N ARG A 457 18.36 9.41 26.19
CA ARG A 457 16.99 8.94 25.92
C ARG A 457 16.63 8.96 24.43
N CYS A 458 17.53 9.37 23.55
CA CYS A 458 17.26 9.40 22.12
C CYS A 458 17.32 7.97 21.53
N PRO A 459 16.20 7.43 21.00
CA PRO A 459 16.16 6.05 20.49
C PRO A 459 17.12 5.85 19.31
N THR A 460 17.24 6.83 18.43
CA THR A 460 18.11 6.76 17.23
C THR A 460 19.52 7.30 17.47
N SER A 461 19.82 7.78 18.68
CA SER A 461 21.08 8.46 19.02
C SER A 461 21.39 9.70 18.16
N ALA A 462 20.35 10.36 17.63
CA ALA A 462 20.46 11.56 16.80
C ALA A 462 20.85 12.85 17.55
N ILE A 463 21.07 12.81 18.88
CA ILE A 463 21.35 14.00 19.70
C ILE A 463 22.76 13.87 20.27
N ARG A 464 23.55 14.94 20.15
CA ARG A 464 24.89 15.08 20.73
C ARG A 464 24.94 16.38 21.54
N GLY A 465 24.83 16.28 22.87
CA GLY A 465 24.70 17.46 23.74
C GLY A 465 23.56 18.39 23.32
N SER A 466 23.89 19.57 22.82
CA SER A 466 22.95 20.56 22.28
C SER A 466 22.58 20.37 20.82
N GLU A 467 23.34 19.59 20.04
CA GLU A 467 23.13 19.42 18.61
C GLU A 467 22.22 18.23 18.29
N ILE A 468 21.50 18.35 17.17
CA ILE A 468 20.60 17.32 16.66
C ILE A 468 20.94 17.05 15.20
N ASP A 469 21.25 15.79 14.89
CA ASP A 469 21.29 15.33 13.50
C ASP A 469 19.87 15.08 12.99
N PHE A 470 19.37 16.02 12.19
CA PHE A 470 18.03 15.94 11.62
C PHE A 470 17.87 14.78 10.63
N LYS A 471 18.95 14.32 9.98
CA LYS A 471 18.95 13.16 9.08
C LYS A 471 18.72 11.83 9.82
N GLU A 472 18.98 11.80 11.13
CA GLU A 472 18.74 10.64 12.02
C GLU A 472 17.57 10.84 13.00
N CYS A 473 17.08 12.07 13.17
CA CYS A 473 15.91 12.37 14.00
C CYS A 473 14.59 11.86 13.37
N ILE A 474 13.97 10.87 14.00
CA ILE A 474 12.65 10.32 13.61
C ILE A 474 11.46 11.09 14.18
N ARG A 475 11.67 12.34 14.63
CA ARG A 475 10.65 13.20 15.25
C ARG A 475 9.74 12.48 16.27
N CYS A 476 10.37 11.70 17.16
CA CYS A 476 9.64 10.92 18.14
C CYS A 476 9.20 11.72 19.38
N ASP A 477 9.59 12.97 19.55
CA ASP A 477 9.23 13.86 20.67
C ASP A 477 9.60 13.42 22.09
N VAL A 478 10.39 12.37 22.29
CA VAL A 478 10.92 12.01 23.63
C VAL A 478 11.67 13.20 24.26
N CYS A 479 12.49 13.88 23.47
CA CYS A 479 13.26 15.03 23.93
C CYS A 479 12.37 16.24 24.24
N ASP A 480 11.34 16.49 23.43
CA ASP A 480 10.36 17.55 23.64
C ASP A 480 9.56 17.33 24.94
N VAL A 481 9.09 16.10 25.18
CA VAL A 481 8.39 15.71 26.43
C VAL A 481 9.30 15.93 27.64
N ASN A 482 10.56 15.49 27.58
CA ASN A 482 11.51 15.67 28.68
C ASN A 482 11.78 17.14 28.99
N LEU A 483 11.78 18.02 27.98
CA LEU A 483 11.93 19.47 28.17
C LEU A 483 10.69 20.07 28.85
N ILE A 484 9.48 19.67 28.44
CA ILE A 484 8.21 20.15 29.02
C ILE A 484 8.09 19.71 30.49
N GLU A 485 8.38 18.45 30.77
CA GLU A 485 8.37 17.89 32.13
C GLU A 485 9.58 18.35 32.98
N ARG A 486 10.48 19.19 32.43
CA ARG A 486 11.70 19.68 33.08
C ARG A 486 12.57 18.56 33.67
N SER A 487 12.77 17.49 32.91
CA SER A 487 13.63 16.37 33.32
C SER A 487 15.12 16.75 33.36
N GLY A 488 15.85 16.24 34.35
CA GLY A 488 17.30 16.48 34.49
C GLY A 488 17.64 17.92 34.83
N SER A 489 18.71 18.45 34.24
CA SER A 489 19.18 19.82 34.51
C SER A 489 18.17 20.91 34.12
N CYS A 490 17.17 20.59 33.29
CA CYS A 490 16.12 21.54 32.90
C CYS A 490 15.18 21.93 34.06
N ARG A 491 15.26 21.23 35.21
CA ARG A 491 14.55 21.60 36.44
C ARG A 491 15.12 22.86 37.10
N HIS A 492 16.38 23.17 36.83
CA HIS A 492 17.14 24.25 37.46
C HIS A 492 17.37 25.41 36.48
N SER A 493 17.55 26.63 37.03
CA SER A 493 17.95 27.77 36.21
C SER A 493 19.40 27.60 35.75
N ILE A 494 19.78 28.26 34.65
CA ILE A 494 21.15 28.14 34.13
C ILE A 494 22.17 28.77 35.07
N GLU A 495 21.78 29.81 35.82
CA GLU A 495 22.60 30.47 36.84
C GLU A 495 22.92 29.53 37.99
N GLU A 496 21.92 28.79 38.48
CA GLU A 496 22.09 27.80 39.54
C GLU A 496 23.04 26.66 39.11
N ILE A 497 22.94 26.22 37.85
CA ILE A 497 23.83 25.20 37.28
C ILE A 497 25.25 25.74 37.15
N ARG A 498 25.43 26.96 36.62
CA ARG A 498 26.75 27.59 36.46
C ARG A 498 27.44 27.81 37.81
N GLY A 499 26.71 28.19 38.85
CA GLY A 499 27.26 28.33 40.20
C GLY A 499 27.77 27.01 40.81
N ARG A 500 27.29 25.86 40.33
CA ARG A 500 27.75 24.52 40.75
C ARG A 500 28.89 23.97 39.89
N LEU A 501 29.08 24.48 38.68
CA LEU A 501 30.14 24.06 37.77
C LEU A 501 31.45 24.76 38.15
N LYS A 502 32.22 24.15 39.04
CA LYS A 502 33.50 24.73 39.49
C LYS A 502 34.58 24.86 38.41
N ASN A 503 34.45 24.23 37.22
CA ASN A 503 35.50 24.20 36.18
C ASN A 503 34.99 24.01 34.72
N TRP A 504 33.77 24.42 34.35
CA TRP A 504 33.27 24.14 32.98
C TRP A 504 33.70 25.22 31.97
N GLN A 505 34.77 24.95 31.20
CA GLN A 505 35.04 25.65 29.96
C GLN A 505 34.12 25.08 28.86
N SER A 506 33.33 25.95 28.23
CA SER A 506 32.50 25.56 27.09
C SER A 506 33.36 24.99 25.96
N ALA A 507 32.96 23.85 25.41
CA ALA A 507 33.58 23.31 24.20
C ALA A 507 33.59 24.39 23.10
N PRO A 508 34.72 24.58 22.38
CA PRO A 508 34.77 25.56 21.30
C PRO A 508 33.76 25.20 20.21
N ASN A 509 33.03 26.21 19.74
CA ASN A 509 32.00 26.14 18.71
C ASN A 509 32.54 25.63 17.36
#